data_AF-A0A9E4VEZ7-F1
#
_entry.id   AF-A0A9E4VEZ7-F1
#
_cell.length_a   1.000
_cell.length_b   1.000
_cell.length_c   1.000
_cell.angle_alpha   90.00
_cell.angle_beta   90.00
_cell.angle_gamma   90.00
#
_symmetry.space_group_name_H-M   'P 1'
#
loop_
_entity.id
_entity.type
_entity.pdbx_description
1 polymer ?
#
loop_
_entity_poly.entity_id
_entity_poly.type
_entity_poly.pdbx_seq_one_letter_code
_entity_poly.pdbx_strand_id
1 'polypeptide(L)' 'VFIVSFSNRMFPTKAVLVWRNSTDRGRVDLVGTYMEAAGNFEDIQASFINQENSPPDDPVFAVFSRKSSQA' A
#
# COMPACT_ATOMS: atom_id res chain seq x y z
N VAL A 1 -7.26 7.84 11.07
CA VAL A 1 -7.08 6.96 9.90
C VAL A 1 -5.66 7.16 9.39
N PHE A 2 -4.92 6.10 9.16
CA PHE A 2 -3.60 6.13 8.54
C PHE A 2 -3.73 5.57 7.13
N ILE A 3 -3.14 6.23 6.14
CA ILE A 3 -3.29 5.88 4.72
C ILE A 3 -1.91 5.92 4.07
N VAL A 4 -1.59 4.86 3.34
CA VAL A 4 -0.39 4.76 2.51
C VAL A 4 -0.86 4.53 1.08
N SER A 5 -0.70 5.55 0.22
CA SER A 5 -0.98 5.44 -1.21
C SER A 5 0.30 5.31 -2.01
N PHE A 6 0.26 4.51 -3.07
CA PHE A 6 1.40 4.27 -3.94
C PHE A 6 0.95 3.78 -5.32
N SER A 7 1.80 4.00 -6.32
CA SER A 7 1.69 3.33 -7.61
C SER A 7 2.78 2.27 -7.78
N ASN A 8 2.79 1.60 -8.93
CA ASN A 8 3.87 0.70 -9.31
C ASN A 8 5.09 1.43 -9.90
N ARG A 9 5.01 2.75 -10.11
CA ARG A 9 6.13 3.56 -10.62
C ARG A 9 7.18 3.75 -9.55
N MET A 10 8.42 3.50 -9.92
CA MET A 10 9.55 3.58 -9.01
C MET A 10 10.83 3.87 -9.78
N PHE A 11 11.84 4.42 -9.10
CA PHE A 11 13.20 4.45 -9.61
C PHE A 11 13.88 3.11 -9.27
N PRO A 12 14.21 2.25 -10.26
CA PRO A 12 14.67 0.88 -9.97
C PRO A 12 15.97 0.79 -9.18
N THR A 13 16.78 1.85 -9.18
CA THR A 13 18.03 1.93 -8.40
C THR A 13 17.84 2.47 -6.98
N LYS A 14 16.63 2.96 -6.65
CA LYS A 14 16.29 3.52 -5.33
C LYS A 14 15.29 2.67 -4.57
N ALA A 15 14.43 1.94 -5.26
CA ALA A 15 13.47 1.06 -4.62
C ALA A 15 14.17 -0.16 -4.00
N VAL A 16 13.78 -0.48 -2.76
CA VAL A 16 14.27 -1.65 -2.03
C VAL A 16 13.91 -2.94 -2.78
N LEU A 17 14.74 -3.98 -2.63
CA LEU A 17 14.62 -5.23 -3.40
C LEU A 17 13.23 -5.87 -3.28
N VAL A 18 12.67 -5.90 -2.07
CA VAL A 18 11.33 -6.46 -1.83
C VAL A 18 10.25 -5.72 -2.62
N TRP A 19 10.31 -4.39 -2.72
CA TRP A 19 9.35 -3.61 -3.50
C TRP A 19 9.46 -3.85 -5.00
N ARG A 20 10.70 -3.98 -5.49
CA ARG A 20 10.99 -4.21 -6.91
C ARG A 20 10.52 -5.58 -7.39
N ASN A 21 10.70 -6.60 -6.55
CA ASN A 21 10.37 -7.99 -6.88
C ASN A 21 8.92 -8.38 -6.54
N SER A 22 8.14 -7.47 -5.97
CA SER A 22 6.72 -7.72 -5.67
C SER A 22 5.81 -7.40 -6.85
N THR A 23 4.71 -8.14 -6.94
CA THR A 23 3.55 -7.76 -7.77
C THR A 23 2.80 -6.59 -7.12
N ASP A 24 1.84 -6.00 -7.81
CA ASP A 24 0.98 -4.96 -7.23
C ASP A 24 0.26 -5.44 -5.97
N ARG A 25 -0.29 -6.66 -6.02
CA ARG A 25 -0.87 -7.31 -4.83
C ARG A 25 0.18 -7.53 -3.73
N GLY A 26 1.38 -7.99 -4.09
CA GLY A 26 2.46 -8.18 -3.12
C GLY A 26 2.91 -6.89 -2.43
N ARG A 27 2.83 -5.73 -3.11
CA ARG A 27 3.11 -4.42 -2.50
C ARG A 27 2.02 -4.01 -1.52
N VAL A 28 0.76 -4.26 -1.87
CA VAL A 28 -0.40 -4.06 -0.97
C VAL A 28 -0.24 -4.90 0.29
N ASP A 29 0.03 -6.20 0.14
CA ASP A 29 0.20 -7.13 1.26
C ASP A 29 1.39 -6.71 2.14
N LEU A 30 2.52 -6.32 1.54
CA LEU A 30 3.70 -5.84 2.27
C LEU A 30 3.38 -4.63 3.17
N VAL A 31 2.67 -3.64 2.63
CA VAL A 31 2.28 -2.45 3.40
C VAL A 31 1.31 -2.83 4.52
N GLY A 32 0.35 -3.72 4.26
CA GLY A 32 -0.56 -4.26 5.28
C GLY A 32 0.20 -4.94 6.42
N THR A 33 1.14 -5.84 6.11
CA THR A 33 1.99 -6.51 7.10
C THR A 33 2.80 -5.53 7.94
N TYR A 34 3.28 -4.42 7.36
CA TYR A 34 3.95 -3.38 8.17
C TYR A 34 3.00 -2.66 9.13
N MET A 35 1.74 -2.42 8.73
CA MET A 35 0.74 -1.87 9.64
C MET A 35 0.39 -2.84 10.77
N GLU A 36 0.25 -4.14 10.46
CA GLU A 36 0.05 -5.19 11.47
C GLU A 36 1.23 -5.25 12.45
N ALA A 37 2.46 -5.28 11.93
CA ALA A 37 3.68 -5.35 12.73
C ALA A 37 3.89 -4.12 13.62
N ALA A 38 3.38 -2.94 13.22
CA ALA A 38 3.43 -1.73 14.03
C ALA A 38 2.49 -1.78 15.26
N GLY A 39 1.54 -2.73 15.31
CA GLY A 39 0.75 -3.07 16.50
C GLY A 39 -0.36 -2.11 16.90
N ASN A 40 -0.33 -0.85 16.46
CA ASN A 40 -1.28 0.20 16.87
C ASN A 40 -2.35 0.50 15.80
N PHE A 41 -2.51 -0.39 14.82
CA PHE A 41 -3.46 -0.23 13.73
C PHE A 41 -4.44 -1.41 13.68
N GLU A 42 -5.71 -1.09 13.43
CA GLU A 42 -6.81 -2.04 13.27
C GLU A 42 -7.55 -1.75 11.96
N ASP A 43 -8.38 -2.71 11.52
CA ASP A 43 -9.23 -2.56 10.32
C ASP A 43 -8.41 -2.18 9.08
N ILE A 44 -7.34 -2.95 8.83
CA ILE A 44 -6.43 -2.75 7.71
C ILE A 44 -7.13 -3.22 6.43
N GLN A 45 -7.31 -2.31 5.50
CA GLN A 45 -7.97 -2.55 4.23
C GLN A 45 -7.12 -2.00 3.08
N ALA A 46 -7.35 -2.52 1.88
CA ALA A 46 -6.69 -2.07 0.68
C ALA A 46 -7.68 -1.83 -0.44
N SER A 47 -7.40 -0.86 -1.31
CA SER A 47 -8.24 -0.54 -2.45
C SER A 47 -7.41 -0.08 -3.64
N PHE A 48 -7.90 -0.45 -4.84
CA PHE A 48 -7.47 0.13 -6.10
C PHE A 48 -8.28 1.41 -6.33
N ILE A 49 -7.61 2.55 -6.51
CA ILE A 49 -8.25 3.88 -6.43
C ILE A 49 -8.15 4.68 -7.74
N ASN A 50 -7.86 4.02 -8.86
CA ASN A 50 -7.87 4.67 -10.17
C ASN A 50 -9.27 5.16 -10.54
N GLN A 51 -9.33 6.33 -11.18
CA GLN A 51 -10.53 6.79 -11.87
C GLN A 51 -10.73 6.02 -13.17
N GLU A 52 -11.97 5.92 -13.66
CA GLU A 52 -12.29 5.22 -14.91
C GLU A 52 -11.51 5.75 -16.12
N ASN A 53 -11.17 7.05 -16.12
CA ASN A 53 -10.40 7.72 -17.17
C ASN A 53 -8.88 7.68 -16.96
N SER A 54 -8.38 6.89 -16.01
CA SER A 54 -6.94 6.81 -15.74
C SER A 54 -6.20 6.16 -16.91
N PRO A 55 -4.97 6.61 -17.24
CA PRO A 55 -4.16 5.95 -18.24
C PRO A 55 -3.96 4.45 -17.94
N PRO A 56 -3.90 3.60 -18.97
CA PRO A 56 -3.52 2.21 -18.79
C PRO A 56 -2.12 2.12 -18.16
N ASP A 57 -1.89 1.07 -17.36
CA ASP A 57 -0.60 0.76 -16.73
C ASP A 57 -0.08 1.78 -15.69
N ASP A 58 -0.94 2.66 -15.17
CA ASP A 58 -0.61 3.57 -14.07
C ASP A 58 -1.50 3.31 -12.82
N PRO A 59 -1.42 2.13 -12.21
CA PRO A 59 -2.27 1.77 -11.09
C PRO A 59 -1.89 2.55 -9.83
N VAL A 60 -2.88 2.97 -9.06
CA VAL A 60 -2.74 3.61 -7.76
C VAL A 60 -3.52 2.79 -6.75
N PHE A 61 -2.84 2.42 -5.68
CA PHE A 61 -3.39 1.67 -4.57
C PHE A 61 -3.36 2.52 -3.30
N ALA A 62 -4.28 2.25 -2.39
CA ALA A 62 -4.25 2.76 -1.03
C ALA A 62 -4.44 1.61 -0.05
N VAL A 63 -3.55 1.51 0.92
CA VAL A 63 -3.74 0.70 2.12
C VAL A 63 -4.05 1.64 3.26
N PHE A 64 -5.10 1.38 4.02
CA PHE A 64 -5.55 2.24 5.09
C PHE A 64 -5.99 1.45 6.31
N SER A 65 -5.86 2.09 7.47
CA SER A 65 -6.20 1.50 8.75
C SER A 65 -6.69 2.56 9.72
N ARG A 66 -7.31 2.11 10.80
CA ARG A 66 -7.67 2.96 11.94
C ARG A 66 -6.62 2.79 13.03
N LYS A 67 -6.32 3.88 13.74
CA LYS A 67 -5.49 3.77 14.94
C LYS A 67 -6.32 3.01 15.97
N SER A 68 -5.75 1.96 16.56
CA SER A 68 -6.46 1.24 17.61
C SER A 68 -6.75 2.17 18.78
N SER A 69 -7.95 2.07 19.33
CA SER A 69 -8.39 2.88 20.47
C SER A 69 -7.85 2.35 21.79
N GLN A 70 -7.12 1.23 21.78
CA GLN A 70 -6.48 0.70 22.99
C GLN A 70 -5.23 1.52 23.32
N ALA A 71 -5.33 2.25 24.44
CA ALA A 71 -4.26 2.91 25.15
C ALA A 71 -3.78 2.03 26.30
#